data_AF-Q8HZ78-F1
#
_entry.id   AF-Q8HZ78-F1
#
_cell.length_a   1.000
_cell.length_b   1.000
_cell.length_c   1.000
_cell.angle_alpha   90.00
_cell.angle_beta   90.00
_cell.angle_gamma   90.00
#
_symmetry.space_group_name_H-M   'P 1'
#
loop_
_entity.id
_entity.type
_entity.pdbx_description
1 polymer ?
#
loop_
_entity_poly.entity_id
_entity_poly.type
_entity_poly.pdbx_seq_one_letter_code
_entity_poly.pdbx_strand_id
1 'polypeptide(L)' 'QQIRDLERGCHLLVATPGRLVDMMERGKIGLDFCKYLVLDEADRMLDM' A
#
# COMPACT_ATOMS: atom_id res chain seq x y z
N GLN A 1 -7.62 10.31 -10.09
CA GLN A 1 -7.26 9.14 -10.92
C GLN A 1 -7.00 7.91 -10.05
N GLN A 2 -5.99 7.94 -9.17
CA GLN A 2 -5.56 6.80 -8.32
C GLN A 2 -6.67 5.98 -7.66
N ILE A 3 -7.65 6.62 -7.01
CA ILE A 3 -8.73 5.89 -6.31
C ILE A 3 -9.64 5.13 -7.29
N ARG A 4 -9.96 5.72 -8.45
CA ARG A 4 -10.81 5.07 -9.45
C ARG A 4 -10.13 3.85 -10.08
N ASP A 5 -8.81 3.86 -10.16
CA ASP A 5 -8.04 2.72 -10.66
C ASP A 5 -7.94 1.60 -9.60
N LEU A 6 -7.81 1.96 -8.32
CA LEU A 6 -7.90 1.01 -7.20
C LEU A 6 -9.28 0.34 -7.10
N GLU A 7 -10.36 1.08 -7.37
CA GLU A 7 -11.73 0.55 -7.36
C GLU A 7 -11.97 -0.55 -8.42
N ARG A 8 -11.13 -0.62 -9.45
CA ARG A 8 -11.17 -1.69 -10.46
C ARG A 8 -10.44 -2.97 -10.01
N GLY A 9 -9.78 -2.93 -8.86
CA GLY A 9 -8.89 -3.98 -8.38
C GLY A 9 -7.42 -3.72 -8.77
N CYS A 10 -6.51 -4.30 -7.99
CA CYS A 10 -5.08 -4.06 -8.12
C CYS A 10 -4.33 -5.38 -7.93
N HIS A 11 -3.50 -5.77 -8.92
CA HIS A 11 -2.64 -6.95 -8.82
C HIS A 11 -1.26 -6.64 -8.23
N LEU A 12 -0.77 -5.41 -8.44
CA LEU A 12 0.52 -4.93 -7.94
C LEU A 12 0.36 -3.48 -7.48
N LEU A 13 0.68 -3.25 -6.22
CA LEU A 13 0.62 -1.94 -5.58
C LEU A 13 2.02 -1.51 -5.16
N VAL A 14 2.43 -0.31 -5.57
CA VAL A 14 3.64 0.35 -5.09
C VAL A 14 3.20 1.63 -4.38
N ALA A 15 3.61 1.79 -3.13
CA ALA A 15 3.22 2.92 -2.30
C ALA A 15 4.29 3.24 -1.27
N THR A 16 4.36 4.51 -0.85
CA THR A 16 5.11 4.90 0.35
C THR A 16 4.33 4.51 1.60
N PRO A 17 5.01 4.12 2.71
CA PRO A 17 4.35 3.55 3.89
C PRO A 17 3.22 4.43 4.45
N GLY A 18 3.51 5.72 4.67
CA GLY A 18 2.52 6.64 5.27
C GLY A 18 1.24 6.79 4.45
N ARG A 19 1.36 6.83 3.12
CA ARG A 19 0.17 6.94 2.25
C ARG A 19 -0.59 5.62 2.17
N LEU A 20 0.12 4.49 2.20
CA LEU A 20 -0.51 3.17 2.21
C LEU A 20 -1.32 2.96 3.50
N VAL A 21 -0.76 3.29 4.65
CA VAL A 21 -1.45 3.19 5.95
C VAL A 21 -2.71 4.06 5.97
N ASP A 22 -2.64 5.32 5.55
CA ASP A 22 -3.81 6.21 5.47
C ASP A 22 -4.94 5.63 4.57
N MET A 23 -4.60 4.94 3.48
CA MET A 23 -5.60 4.28 2.62
C MET A 23 -6.20 3.03 3.29
N MET A 24 -5.41 2.30 4.07
CA MET A 24 -5.87 1.12 4.82
C MET A 24 -6.81 1.53 5.96
N GLU A 25 -6.46 2.57 6.72
CA GLU A 25 -7.30 3.10 7.82
C GLU A 25 -8.66 3.61 7.31
N ARG A 26 -8.69 4.17 6.09
CA ARG A 26 -9.94 4.61 5.42
C ARG A 26 -10.72 3.47 4.78
N GLY A 27 -10.26 2.22 4.90
CA GLY A 27 -10.89 1.04 4.30
C GLY A 27 -10.89 1.04 2.76
N LYS A 28 -9.94 1.77 2.13
CA LYS A 28 -9.82 1.83 0.67
C LYS A 28 -8.94 0.73 0.10
N ILE A 29 -8.02 0.19 0.91
CA ILE A 29 -7.13 -0.90 0.55
C ILE A 29 -7.14 -1.92 1.69
N GLY A 30 -7.32 -3.19 1.35
CA GLY A 30 -7.12 -4.33 2.24
C GLY A 30 -5.94 -5.19 1.77
N LEU A 31 -5.30 -5.90 2.70
CA LEU A 31 -4.18 -6.81 2.41
C LEU A 31 -4.53 -8.29 2.66
N ASP A 32 -5.81 -8.61 2.84
CA ASP A 32 -6.30 -9.96 3.19
C ASP A 32 -5.87 -11.04 2.20
N PHE A 33 -5.66 -10.67 0.94
CA PHE A 33 -5.22 -11.57 -0.14
C PHE A 33 -3.79 -11.28 -0.62
N CYS A 34 -3.03 -10.46 0.10
CA CYS A 34 -1.65 -10.15 -0.23
C CYS A 34 -0.76 -11.37 0.06
N LYS A 35 -0.20 -11.97 -0.99
CA LYS A 35 0.71 -13.13 -0.86
C LYS A 35 2.15 -12.73 -0.62
N TYR A 36 2.53 -11.52 -1.06
CA TYR A 36 3.90 -11.03 -1.02
C TYR A 36 3.91 -9.56 -0.67
N LEU A 37 4.67 -9.20 0.35
CA LEU A 37 4.97 -7.82 0.73
C LEU A 37 6.48 -7.62 0.61
N VAL A 38 6.88 -6.58 -0.12
CA VAL A 38 8.29 -6.19 -0.27
C VAL A 38 8.47 -4.83 0.37
N LEU A 39 9.48 -4.71 1.23
CA LEU A 39 9.89 -3.47 1.85
C LEU A 39 11.24 -3.08 1.26
N ASP A 40 11.27 -1.98 0.50
CA ASP A 40 12.48 -1.44 -0.11
C ASP A 40 13.10 -0.36 0.79
N GLU A 41 14.43 -0.33 0.92
CA GLU A 41 15.15 0.56 1.86
C GLU A 41 14.59 0.54 3.30
N ALA A 42 14.34 -0.65 3.85
CA ALA A 42 13.70 -0.82 5.16
C ALA A 42 14.49 -0.23 6.34
N ASP A 43 15.82 -0.16 6.21
CA ASP A 43 16.69 0.57 7.13
C ASP A 43 16.36 2.07 7.15
N ARG A 44 16.23 2.71 5.99
CA ARG A 44 15.83 4.12 5.92
C ARG A 44 14.42 4.36 6.45
N MET A 45 13.51 3.41 6.27
CA MET A 45 12.16 3.51 6.84
C MET A 45 12.13 3.48 8.37
N LEU A 46 13.15 2.92 9.03
CA LEU A 46 13.28 2.92 10.49
C LEU A 46 13.90 4.21 11.04
N ASP A 47 14.65 4.93 10.20
CA ASP A 47 15.29 6.20 10.54
C ASP A 47 14.35 7.43 10.39
N MET A 48 13.12 7.21 9.89
CA MET A 48 12.09 8.24 9.61
C MET A 48 11.12 8.50 10.76
#